data_AF-A0AAW7EXF9-F1
#
_entry.id   AF-A0AAW7EXF9-F1
#
_cell.length_a   1.000
_cell.length_b   1.000
_cell.length_c   1.000
_cell.angle_alpha   90.00
_cell.angle_beta   90.00
_cell.angle_gamma   90.00
#
_symmetry.space_group_name_H-M   'P 1'
#
loop_
_entity.id
_entity.type
_entity.pdbx_description
1 polymer ?
#
loop_
_entity_poly.entity_id
_entity_poly.type
_entity_poly.pdbx_seq_one_letter_code
_entity_poly.pdbx_strand_id
1 'polypeptide(L)' 'MLTASCVRTLPAKPEVTDTACDWVRVIYLTEHDIEVMDRYTKKDILAHNKAVQFNCKQGVKEIKH' A
#
# COMPACT_ATOMS: atom_id res chain seq x y z
N MET A 1 13.17 38.21 23.51
CA MET A 1 12.46 37.18 24.30
C MET A 1 12.01 36.08 23.36
N LEU A 2 12.68 34.93 23.44
CA LEU A 2 12.31 33.70 22.75
C LEU A 2 11.36 32.95 23.66
N THR A 3 10.10 32.80 23.26
CA THR A 3 9.20 31.85 23.92
C THR A 3 9.55 30.46 23.41
N ALA A 4 10.53 29.83 24.05
CA ALA A 4 10.75 28.40 23.94
C ALA A 4 9.68 27.69 24.78
N SER A 5 8.59 27.31 24.16
CA SER A 5 7.62 26.39 24.78
C SER A 5 8.15 24.96 24.66
N CYS A 6 8.64 24.43 25.77
CA CYS A 6 9.09 23.05 25.92
C CYS A 6 7.90 22.08 25.75
N VAL A 7 7.78 21.45 24.58
CA VAL A 7 7.00 20.21 24.45
C VAL A 7 7.85 19.09 25.04
N ARG A 8 7.55 18.70 26.28
CA ARG A 8 8.20 17.58 26.96
C ARG A 8 7.54 16.28 26.47
N THR A 9 8.36 15.46 25.82
CA THR A 9 8.25 13.99 25.72
C THR A 9 6.96 13.41 25.14
N LEU A 10 6.98 13.11 23.85
CA LEU A 10 6.62 11.76 23.43
C LEU A 10 7.88 11.11 22.82
N PRO A 11 8.26 9.89 23.18
CA PRO A 11 9.29 9.13 22.49
C PRO A 11 8.68 8.59 21.20
N ALA A 12 8.23 9.48 20.31
CA ALA A 12 7.88 9.07 18.95
C ALA A 12 9.20 8.92 18.20
N LYS A 13 9.89 7.81 18.47
CA LYS A 13 10.89 7.28 17.54
C LYS A 13 10.17 7.21 16.21
N PRO A 14 10.58 7.92 15.15
CA PRO A 14 9.89 7.83 13.87
C PRO A 14 9.94 6.36 13.45
N GLU A 15 8.81 5.68 13.58
CA GLU A 15 8.67 4.33 13.12
C GLU A 15 8.53 4.44 11.61
N VAL A 16 9.61 4.11 10.90
CA VAL A 16 9.54 3.90 9.46
C VAL A 16 8.89 2.52 9.28
N THR A 17 7.59 2.47 9.48
CA THR A 17 6.79 1.30 9.11
C THR A 17 6.76 1.30 7.58
N ASP A 18 7.35 0.28 6.96
CA ASP A 18 7.24 0.07 5.51
C ASP A 18 5.80 -0.30 5.17
N THR A 19 4.95 0.71 5.05
CA THR A 19 3.52 0.60 4.72
C THR A 19 3.32 0.55 3.21
N ALA A 20 4.29 0.02 2.45
CA ALA A 20 4.18 -0.08 1.00
C ALA A 20 2.86 -0.73 0.55
N CYS A 21 2.31 -1.66 1.34
CA CYS A 21 1.01 -2.29 1.09
C CYS A 21 -0.20 -1.36 1.29
N ASP A 22 -0.14 -0.41 2.23
CA ASP A 22 -1.21 0.56 2.48
C ASP A 22 -1.30 1.62 1.36
N TRP A 23 -0.22 1.78 0.60
CA TRP A 23 -0.17 2.69 -0.55
C TRP A 23 -0.56 2.03 -1.88
N VAL A 24 -0.81 0.71 -1.89
CA VAL A 24 -1.31 0.00 -3.07
C VAL A 24 -2.80 0.27 -3.27
N ARG A 25 -3.19 0.71 -4.47
CA ARG A 25 -4.60 0.93 -4.84
C ARG A 25 -5.08 -0.12 -5.82
N VAL A 26 -6.31 -0.60 -5.63
CA VAL A 26 -6.98 -1.51 -6.57
C VAL A 26 -7.29 -0.76 -7.86
N ILE A 27 -6.97 -1.38 -8.99
CA ILE A 27 -7.33 -0.88 -10.32
C ILE A 27 -8.59 -1.61 -10.76
N TYR A 28 -9.65 -0.86 -11.04
CA TYR A 28 -10.88 -1.39 -11.61
C TYR A 28 -10.85 -1.25 -13.13
N LEU A 29 -11.09 -2.35 -13.84
CA LEU A 29 -11.09 -2.42 -15.29
C LEU A 29 -12.35 -3.15 -15.74
N THR A 30 -12.91 -2.71 -16.86
CA THR A 30 -13.93 -3.45 -17.60
C THR A 30 -13.30 -4.40 -18.61
N GLU A 31 -14.09 -5.30 -19.20
CA GLU A 31 -13.62 -6.18 -20.27
C GLU A 31 -13.07 -5.36 -21.46
N HIS A 32 -13.76 -4.28 -21.83
CA HIS A 32 -13.31 -3.40 -22.91
C HIS A 32 -11.96 -2.74 -22.61
N ASP A 33 -11.75 -2.25 -21.38
CA ASP A 33 -10.48 -1.65 -20.97
C ASP A 33 -9.32 -2.66 -21.08
N ILE A 34 -9.57 -3.92 -20.71
CA ILE A 34 -8.59 -5.00 -20.86
C ILE A 34 -8.36 -5.26 -22.34
N GLU A 35 -9.37 -5.35 -23.19
CA GLU A 35 -9.20 -5.63 -24.61
C GLU A 35 -8.30 -4.61 -25.30
N VAL A 36 -8.55 -3.32 -25.08
CA VAL A 36 -7.82 -2.21 -25.72
C VAL A 36 -6.47 -1.89 -25.08
N MET A 37 -6.17 -2.46 -23.90
CA MET A 37 -4.91 -2.23 -23.21
C MET A 37 -3.72 -2.91 -23.90
N ASP A 38 -2.59 -2.20 -23.92
CA ASP A 38 -1.33 -2.71 -24.47
C ASP A 38 -0.84 -3.97 -23.72
N ARG A 39 -0.17 -4.86 -24.47
CA ARG A 39 0.32 -6.14 -23.95
C ARG A 39 1.33 -5.98 -22.82
N TYR A 40 2.18 -4.95 -22.84
CA TYR A 40 3.17 -4.72 -21.78
C TYR A 40 2.49 -4.24 -20.51
N THR A 41 1.54 -3.30 -20.60
CA THR A 41 0.76 -2.84 -19.45
C THR A 41 0.01 -3.99 -18.76
N LYS A 42 -0.60 -4.90 -19.54
CA LYS A 42 -1.23 -6.11 -18.99
C LYS A 42 -0.25 -6.96 -18.17
N LYS A 43 0.97 -7.14 -18.68
CA LYS A 43 2.02 -7.92 -18.00
C LYS A 43 2.48 -7.24 -16.71
N ASP A 44 2.63 -5.91 -16.74
CA ASP A 44 3.06 -5.14 -15.58
C ASP A 44 2.00 -5.16 -14.47
N ILE A 45 0.71 -4.99 -14.83
CA ILE A 45 -0.41 -5.13 -13.89
C ILE A 45 -0.44 -6.54 -13.31
N LEU A 46 -0.24 -7.58 -14.12
CA LEU A 46 -0.19 -8.96 -13.65
C LEU A 46 0.99 -9.20 -12.69
N ALA A 47 2.17 -8.69 -13.00
CA ALA A 47 3.36 -8.81 -12.15
C ALA A 47 3.16 -8.05 -10.82
N HIS A 48 2.60 -6.84 -10.88
CA HIS A 48 2.25 -6.05 -9.70
C HIS A 48 1.23 -6.78 -8.82
N ASN A 49 0.14 -7.30 -9.39
CA ASN A 49 -0.89 -8.04 -8.65
C ASN A 49 -0.29 -9.27 -7.92
N LYS A 50 0.55 -10.05 -8.62
CA LYS A 50 1.27 -11.17 -8.00
C LYS A 50 2.20 -10.72 -6.87
N ALA A 51 2.95 -9.63 -7.08
CA ALA A 51 3.86 -9.10 -6.06
C ALA A 51 3.10 -8.63 -4.82
N VAL A 52 1.97 -7.94 -4.99
CA VAL A 52 1.10 -7.52 -3.88
C VAL A 52 0.50 -8.76 -3.20
N GLN A 53 0.02 -9.74 -3.94
CA GLN A 53 -0.52 -10.98 -3.38
C GLN A 53 0.53 -11.75 -2.56
N PHE A 54 1.81 -11.69 -2.93
CA PHE A 54 2.88 -12.35 -2.19
C PHE A 54 3.32 -11.53 -0.97
N ASN A 55 3.58 -10.24 -1.14
CA ASN A 55 4.18 -9.40 -0.11
C ASN A 55 3.16 -8.83 0.89
N CYS A 56 1.93 -8.55 0.46
CA CYS A 56 0.93 -7.80 1.23
C CYS A 56 -0.17 -8.68 1.86
N LYS A 57 -0.01 -10.01 1.87
CA LYS A 57 -0.92 -10.96 2.54
C LYS A 57 -0.85 -10.92 4.08
N GLN A 58 -0.54 -9.78 4.69
CA GLN A 58 -0.54 -9.60 6.14
C GLN A 58 -1.83 -8.88 6.57
N GLY A 59 -2.87 -9.65 6.93
CA GLY A 59 -4.08 -9.04 7.49
C GLY A 59 -5.30 -9.96 7.63
N VAL A 60 -5.46 -11.01 6.81
CA VAL A 60 -6.52 -12.01 7.04
C VAL A 60 -6.05 -13.03 8.09
N LYS A 61 -5.66 -12.56 9.28
CA LYS A 61 -5.87 -13.38 10.46
C LYS A 61 -7.36 -13.32 10.72
N GLU A 62 -8.01 -14.46 10.58
CA GLU A 62 -9.43 -14.67 10.78
C GLU A 62 -10.00 -13.76 11.87
N ILE A 63 -10.92 -12.87 11.51
CA ILE A 63 -11.96 -12.50 12.45
C ILE A 63 -12.87 -13.75 12.51
N LYS A 64 -12.47 -14.73 13.31
CA LYS A 64 -13.42 -15.76 13.77
C LYS A 64 -14.45 -15.02 14.60
N HIS A 65 -15.68 -14.98 14.11
CA HIS A 65 -16.84 -14.66 14.93
C HIS A 65 -17.05 -15.79 15.94
#